data_AF-A0A940HYA7-F1
#
_entry.id   AF-A0A940HYA7-F1
#
_cell.length_a   1.000
_cell.length_b   1.000
_cell.length_c   1.000
_cell.angle_alpha   90.00
_cell.angle_beta   90.00
_cell.angle_gamma   90.00
#
_symmetry.space_group_name_H-M   'P 1'
#
loop_
_entity.id
_entity.type
_entity.pdbx_description
1 polymer ?
#
loop_
_entity_poly.entity_id
_entity_poly.type
_entity_poly.pdbx_seq_one_letter_code
_entity_poly.pdbx_strand_id
1 'polypeptide(L)'
;MSNNKNKVVIFDTTMRDGEQSPGASMSLEEKIQISRLFEKIGIDIVEAGFPAASKGDFEAVSEISKVLKNSIPCGLSRHVKKDIDACYEALKQASRFRIHTFIST
;
A
#
# COMPACT_ATOMS: atom_id res chain seq x y z
N MET A 1 5.00 -17.64 13.89
CA MET A 1 5.54 -17.46 12.52
C MET A 1 6.90 -18.12 12.48
N SER A 2 7.14 -19.01 11.51
CA SER A 2 8.46 -19.66 11.35
C SER A 2 9.54 -18.58 11.20
N ASN A 3 10.46 -18.53 12.17
CA ASN A 3 11.60 -17.61 12.19
C ASN A 3 12.66 -18.13 11.21
N ASN A 4 12.29 -18.21 9.93
CA ASN A 4 13.20 -18.62 8.88
C ASN A 4 14.11 -17.43 8.57
N LYS A 5 15.33 -17.45 9.13
CA LYS A 5 16.34 -16.39 8.96
C LYS A 5 16.67 -16.08 7.49
N ASN A 6 16.30 -16.97 6.57
CA ASN A 6 16.51 -16.81 5.14
C ASN A 6 15.28 -16.28 4.38
N LYS A 7 14.19 -15.91 5.07
CA LYS A 7 13.00 -15.37 4.40
C LYS A 7 13.30 -13.97 3.86
N VAL A 8 13.27 -13.83 2.54
CA VAL A 8 13.20 -12.54 1.86
C VAL A 8 11.75 -12.05 1.90
N VAL A 9 11.55 -10.78 2.27
CA VAL A 9 10.24 -10.13 2.28
C VAL A 9 10.08 -9.34 0.99
N ILE A 10 9.03 -9.61 0.23
CA ILE A 10 8.76 -8.91 -1.02
C ILE A 10 7.86 -7.69 -0.74
N PHE A 11 8.40 -6.51 -1.01
CA PHE A 11 7.68 -5.24 -0.95
C PHE A 11 7.44 -4.75 -2.38
N ASP A 12 6.18 -4.75 -2.79
CA ASP A 12 5.76 -4.32 -4.11
C ASP A 12 5.24 -2.88 -4.08
N THR A 13 5.72 -2.05 -5.01
CA THR A 13 5.33 -0.63 -5.17
C THR A 13 4.67 -0.33 -6.51
N THR A 14 4.19 -1.35 -7.22
CA THR A 14 3.60 -1.23 -8.57
C THR A 14 2.47 -0.21 -8.60
N MET A 15 1.55 -0.23 -7.63
CA MET A 15 0.39 0.65 -7.58
C MET A 15 0.67 2.05 -7.00
N ARG A 16 1.92 2.34 -6.61
CA ARG A 16 2.34 3.66 -6.12
C ARG A 16 3.42 4.25 -7.00
N ASP A 17 4.59 3.60 -7.06
CA ASP A 17 5.74 4.08 -7.84
C ASP A 17 5.57 3.74 -9.32
N GLY A 18 5.08 2.53 -9.61
CA GLY A 18 4.81 2.09 -10.99
C GLY A 18 3.76 2.97 -11.68
N GLU A 19 2.66 3.29 -10.99
CA GLU A 19 1.59 4.16 -11.48
C GLU A 19 2.05 5.58 -11.85
N GLN A 20 3.17 6.08 -11.29
CA GLN A 20 3.73 7.39 -11.64
C GLN A 20 4.35 7.42 -13.05
N SER A 21 4.50 6.26 -13.69
CA SER A 21 4.99 6.18 -15.07
C SER A 21 3.97 6.77 -16.06
N PRO A 22 4.39 7.52 -17.08
CA PRO A 22 3.48 8.07 -18.08
C PRO A 22 2.63 6.98 -18.73
N GLY A 23 1.30 7.16 -18.71
CA GLY A 23 0.34 6.19 -19.28
C GLY A 23 0.02 4.98 -18.40
N ALA A 24 0.53 4.91 -17.17
CA ALA A 24 0.30 3.80 -16.25
C ALA A 24 -0.73 4.09 -15.14
N SER A 25 -1.54 5.14 -15.29
CA SER A 25 -2.60 5.48 -14.33
C SER A 25 -3.59 4.32 -14.17
N MET A 26 -3.94 4.01 -12.93
CA MET A 26 -4.84 2.90 -12.61
C MET A 26 -6.13 3.43 -11.97
N SER A 27 -7.25 2.89 -12.40
CA SER A 27 -8.52 3.04 -11.72
C SER A 27 -8.52 2.27 -10.39
N LEU A 28 -9.45 2.65 -9.50
CA LEU A 28 -9.66 1.93 -8.24
C LEU A 28 -9.92 0.43 -8.47
N GLU A 29 -10.71 0.09 -9.49
CA GLU A 29 -11.07 -1.28 -9.80
C GLU A 29 -9.85 -2.10 -10.25
N GLU A 30 -9.01 -1.54 -11.11
CA GLU A 30 -7.74 -2.17 -11.52
C GLU A 30 -6.82 -2.40 -10.33
N LYS A 31 -6.67 -1.41 -9.44
CA LYS A 31 -5.86 -1.56 -8.22
C LYS A 31 -6.39 -2.67 -7.30
N ILE A 32 -7.71 -2.80 -7.15
CA ILE A 32 -8.31 -3.91 -6.37
C ILE A 32 -8.03 -5.26 -7.03
N GLN A 33 -8.14 -5.36 -8.35
CA GLN A 33 -7.83 -6.59 -9.09
C GLN A 33 -6.37 -6.99 -8.93
N ILE A 34 -5.44 -6.05 -9.09
CA ILE A 34 -4.00 -6.26 -8.89
C ILE A 34 -3.72 -6.68 -7.44
N SER A 35 -4.33 -6.03 -6.45
CA SER A 35 -4.15 -6.36 -5.03
C SER A 35 -4.53 -7.81 -4.72
N ARG A 36 -5.65 -8.30 -5.27
CA ARG A 36 -6.07 -9.71 -5.13
C ARG A 36 -5.09 -10.67 -5.80
N LEU A 37 -4.54 -10.30 -6.95
CA LEU A 37 -3.52 -11.09 -7.63
C LEU A 37 -2.23 -11.16 -6.80
N PHE A 38 -1.76 -10.03 -6.29
CA PHE A 38 -0.56 -9.94 -5.43
C PHE A 38 -0.69 -10.80 -4.18
N GLU A 39 -1.86 -10.78 -3.55
CA GLU A 39 -2.15 -11.68 -2.43
C GLU A 39 -2.09 -13.16 -2.85
N LYS A 40 -2.66 -13.51 -4.00
CA LYS A 40 -2.67 -14.89 -4.52
C LYS A 40 -1.26 -15.41 -4.84
N ILE A 41 -0.36 -14.57 -5.35
CA ILE A 41 1.02 -14.96 -5.69
C ILE A 41 1.98 -14.82 -4.49
N GLY A 42 1.49 -14.37 -3.33
CA GLY A 42 2.26 -14.34 -2.09
C GLY A 42 3.16 -13.12 -1.92
N ILE A 43 2.81 -11.96 -2.48
CA ILE A 43 3.48 -10.69 -2.15
C ILE A 43 3.26 -10.39 -0.66
N ASP A 44 4.34 -10.14 0.09
CA ASP A 44 4.23 -9.92 1.53
C ASP A 44 3.62 -8.55 1.86
N ILE A 45 4.01 -7.51 1.12
CA ILE A 45 3.65 -6.12 1.41
C ILE A 45 3.34 -5.38 0.11
N VAL A 46 2.20 -4.70 0.09
CA VAL A 46 1.67 -4.02 -1.11
C VAL A 46 1.51 -2.54 -0.83
N GLU A 47 2.33 -1.69 -1.46
CA GLU A 47 2.17 -0.24 -1.41
C GLU A 47 1.07 0.22 -2.37
N ALA A 48 -0.07 0.57 -1.78
CA ALA A 48 -1.32 0.80 -2.49
C ALA A 48 -1.50 2.25 -3.00
N GLY A 49 -0.68 3.18 -2.52
CA GLY A 49 -0.75 4.59 -2.92
C GLY A 49 -0.19 5.55 -1.87
N PHE A 50 -0.50 6.83 -2.06
CA PHE A 50 -0.13 7.92 -1.14
C PHE A 50 -1.39 8.63 -0.62
N PRO A 51 -1.96 8.21 0.52
CA PRO A 51 -3.24 8.70 1.04
C PRO A 51 -3.37 10.22 1.19
N ALA A 52 -2.28 10.94 1.47
CA ALA A 52 -2.32 12.39 1.64
C ALA A 52 -2.19 13.17 0.31
N ALA A 53 -1.94 12.50 -0.81
CA ALA A 53 -1.79 13.14 -2.12
C ALA A 53 -3.15 13.57 -2.69
N SER A 54 -4.18 12.72 -2.58
CA SER A 54 -5.50 12.99 -3.13
C SER A 54 -6.59 12.18 -2.41
N LYS A 55 -7.86 12.61 -2.58
CA LYS A 55 -9.03 11.83 -2.11
C LYS A 55 -9.11 10.46 -2.78
N GLY A 56 -8.75 10.38 -4.06
CA GLY A 56 -8.72 9.13 -4.81
C GLY A 56 -7.68 8.14 -4.28
N ASP A 57 -6.48 8.63 -3.94
CA ASP A 57 -5.45 7.80 -3.28
C ASP A 57 -5.90 7.31 -1.90
N PHE A 58 -6.50 8.19 -1.11
CA PHE A 58 -7.05 7.82 0.19
C PHE A 58 -8.09 6.69 0.06
N GLU A 59 -9.04 6.86 -0.86
CA GLU A 59 -10.09 5.87 -1.12
C GLU A 59 -9.50 4.55 -1.62
N ALA A 60 -8.53 4.59 -2.53
CA ALA A 60 -7.85 3.40 -3.03
C ALA A 60 -7.15 2.62 -1.92
N VAL A 61 -6.34 3.30 -1.10
CA VAL A 61 -5.64 2.65 0.02
C VAL A 61 -6.64 2.10 1.04
N SER A 62 -7.72 2.84 1.32
CA SER A 62 -8.79 2.38 2.21
C SER A 62 -9.47 1.11 1.71
N GLU A 63 -9.88 1.05 0.45
CA GLU A 63 -10.52 -0.14 -0.10
C GLU A 63 -9.56 -1.34 -0.16
N ILE A 64 -8.31 -1.12 -0.57
CA ILE A 64 -7.31 -2.18 -0.61
C ILE A 64 -7.02 -2.71 0.80
N SER A 65 -7.00 -1.85 1.82
CA SER A 65 -6.82 -2.28 3.22
C SER A 65 -7.92 -3.23 3.71
N LYS A 66 -9.15 -3.08 3.19
CA LYS A 66 -10.28 -3.98 3.52
C LYS A 66 -10.18 -5.30 2.78
N VAL A 67 -9.65 -5.29 1.55
CA VAL A 67 -9.57 -6.45 0.66
C VAL A 67 -8.45 -7.40 1.08
N LEU A 68 -7.24 -6.89 1.32
CA LEU A 68 -6.06 -7.72 1.64
C LEU A 68 -6.23 -8.40 3.01
N LYS A 69 -5.98 -9.72 3.07
CA LYS A 69 -6.08 -10.52 4.32
C LYS A 69 -4.73 -11.07 4.76
N ASN A 70 -3.89 -11.49 3.82
CA ASN A 70 -2.61 -12.14 4.05
C ASN A 70 -1.43 -11.19 3.80
N SER A 71 -1.50 -10.41 2.71
CA SER A 71 -0.52 -9.36 2.42
C SER A 71 -0.77 -8.15 3.31
N ILE A 72 0.31 -7.42 3.64
CA ILE A 72 0.24 -6.22 4.47
C ILE A 72 0.02 -5.00 3.55
N PRO A 73 -1.13 -4.30 3.63
CA PRO A 73 -1.32 -3.04 2.91
C PRO A 73 -0.35 -1.96 3.45
N CYS A 74 0.17 -1.16 2.54
CA CYS A 74 1.11 -0.08 2.83
C CYS A 74 0.67 1.23 2.16
N GLY A 75 0.80 2.35 2.87
CA GLY A 75 0.60 3.69 2.34
C GLY A 75 1.87 4.53 2.51
N LEU A 76 2.27 5.24 1.46
CA LEU A 76 3.37 6.19 1.50
C LEU A 76 2.95 7.46 2.27
N SER A 77 3.86 8.06 3.02
CA SER A 77 3.61 9.26 3.82
C SER A 77 4.84 10.18 3.84
N ARG A 78 4.65 11.49 3.73
CA ARG A 78 5.71 12.44 4.08
C ARG A 78 5.94 12.41 5.60
N HIS A 79 7.09 12.90 6.07
CA HIS A 79 7.45 12.96 7.50
C HIS A 79 6.66 14.00 8.34
N VAL A 80 5.40 14.27 8.02
CA VAL A 80 4.55 15.26 8.72
C VAL A 80 3.35 14.56 9.37
N LYS A 81 2.97 15.01 10.57
CA LYS A 81 1.90 14.40 11.37
C LYS A 81 0.61 14.19 10.57
N LYS A 82 0.18 15.20 9.81
CA LYS A 82 -1.04 15.15 9.00
C LYS A 82 -1.04 13.99 8.00
N ASP A 83 0.08 13.76 7.33
CA ASP A 83 0.19 12.71 6.31
C ASP A 83 0.28 11.32 6.95
N ILE A 84 0.89 11.22 8.13
CA ILE A 84 0.95 9.96 8.91
C ILE A 84 -0.46 9.61 9.40
N ASP A 85 -1.18 10.59 9.95
CA ASP A 85 -2.56 10.43 10.41
C ASP A 85 -3.48 10.03 9.22
N ALA A 86 -3.29 10.61 8.03
CA ALA A 86 -4.02 10.21 6.82
C ALA A 86 -3.75 8.76 6.41
N CYS A 87 -2.50 8.29 6.47
CA CYS A 87 -2.18 6.89 6.20
C CYS A 87 -2.79 5.95 7.24
N TYR A 88 -2.73 6.31 8.52
CA TYR A 88 -3.37 5.54 9.59
C TYR A 88 -4.88 5.39 9.33
N GLU A 89 -5.56 6.50 9.03
CA GLU A 89 -7.00 6.51 8.80
C GLU A 89 -7.41 5.67 7.58
N ALA A 90 -6.60 5.69 6.51
CA ALA A 90 -6.84 4.84 5.34
C ALA A 90 -6.57 3.35 5.63
N LEU A 91 -5.60 3.02 6.47
CA LEU A 91 -5.13 1.64 6.66
C LEU A 91 -5.74 0.92 7.87
N LYS A 92 -6.38 1.64 8.80
CA LYS A 92 -6.84 1.10 10.11
C LYS A 92 -7.83 -0.06 10.04
N GLN A 93 -8.44 -0.32 8.87
CA GLN A 93 -9.34 -1.45 8.66
C GLN A 93 -8.59 -2.78 8.48
N ALA A 94 -7.30 -2.74 8.14
CA ALA A 94 -6.45 -3.92 8.06
C ALA A 94 -5.97 -4.34 9.45
N SER A 95 -5.95 -5.65 9.73
CA SER A 95 -5.44 -6.19 11.00
C SER A 95 -3.96 -5.88 11.23
N ARG A 96 -3.21 -5.73 10.14
CA ARG A 96 -1.81 -5.30 10.11
C ARG A 96 -1.62 -4.40 8.90
N PHE A 97 -0.92 -3.29 9.07
CA PHE A 97 -0.60 -2.37 7.98
C PHE A 97 0.81 -1.79 8.15
N ARG A 98 1.33 -1.16 7.09
CA ARG A 98 2.60 -0.44 7.10
C ARG A 98 2.38 1.01 6.69
N ILE A 99 3.04 1.92 7.38
CA ILE A 99 3.22 3.30 6.92
C ILE A 99 4.67 3.42 6.47
N HIS A 100 4.89 3.71 5.18
CA HIS A 100 6.21 3.97 4.63
C HIS A 100 6.42 5.48 4.64
N THR A 101 7.32 5.97 5.50
CA THR A 101 7.65 7.40 5.58
C THR A 101 8.98 7.71 4.91
N PHE A 102 9.18 8.94 4.46
CA PHE A 102 10.42 9.39 3.86
C PHE A 102 10.69 10.88 4.13
N ILE A 103 11.97 11.25 4.00
CA ILE A 103 12.48 12.62 3.95
C ILE A 103 13.59 12.66 2.91
N SER A 104 13.65 13.72 2.10
CA SER A 104 14.79 13.90 1.18
C SER A 104 16.05 14.13 2.00
N THR A 105 17.13 13.44 1.64
CA THR A 105 18.47 13.62 2.21
C THR A 105 19.29 14.63 1.42
#